data_AF-A0A182TML3-F1
#
_entry.id   AF-A0A182TML3-F1
#
_cell.length_a   1.000
_cell.length_b   1.000
_cell.length_c   1.000
_cell.angle_alpha   90.00
_cell.angle_beta   90.00
_cell.angle_gamma   90.00
#
_symmetry.space_group_name_H-M   'P 1'
#
loop_
_entity.id
_entity.type
_entity.pdbx_description
1 polymer ?
#
loop_
_entity_poly.entity_id
_entity_poly.type
_entity_poly.pdbx_seq_one_letter_code
_entity_poly.pdbx_strand_id
1 'polypeptide(L)'
;MTDSSNLARHIEAVHMQLIIKTCELRSLYIHKRVHSENRPYACSHCPKRFKSSFGRNTHQLTHTGIIFSCQHCDKSYRYKAQLNIHMRKLHPELVAENTDGSGGPD
;
A
#
# COMPACT_ATOMS: atom_id res chain seq x y z
N MET A 1 -21.84 -44.73 -7.43
CA MET A 1 -20.60 -44.14 -7.98
C MET A 1 -20.76 -42.63 -7.88
N THR A 2 -20.15 -42.00 -6.88
CA THR A 2 -20.17 -40.53 -6.78
C THR A 2 -19.24 -40.00 -7.86
N ASP A 3 -19.83 -39.41 -8.89
CA ASP A 3 -19.15 -38.85 -10.04
C ASP A 3 -18.04 -37.87 -9.58
N SER A 4 -16.79 -38.17 -9.93
CA SER A 4 -15.61 -37.42 -9.51
C SER A 4 -15.68 -35.94 -9.92
N SER A 5 -16.41 -35.63 -11.00
CA SER A 5 -16.65 -34.25 -11.45
C SER A 5 -17.55 -33.48 -10.48
N ASN A 6 -18.55 -34.14 -9.88
CA ASN A 6 -19.44 -33.55 -8.89
C ASN A 6 -18.74 -33.31 -7.56
N LEU A 7 -17.83 -34.20 -7.17
CA LEU A 7 -16.99 -34.02 -5.98
C LEU A 7 -15.99 -32.87 -6.17
N ALA A 8 -15.34 -32.77 -7.34
CA ALA A 8 -14.42 -31.68 -7.64
C ALA A 8 -15.13 -30.32 -7.63
N ARG A 9 -16.29 -30.21 -8.27
CA ARG A 9 -17.14 -29.01 -8.28
C ARG A 9 -17.63 -28.63 -6.88
N HIS A 10 -17.95 -29.62 -6.03
CA HIS A 10 -18.30 -29.40 -4.64
C HIS A 10 -17.11 -28.88 -3.83
N ILE A 11 -15.92 -29.47 -4.00
CA ILE A 11 -14.69 -29.05 -3.32
C ILE A 11 -14.30 -27.62 -3.72
N GLU A 12 -14.36 -27.28 -5.01
CA GLU A 12 -14.09 -25.92 -5.51
C GLU A 12 -15.06 -24.90 -4.94
N ALA A 13 -16.36 -25.20 -4.92
CA ALA A 13 -17.38 -24.31 -4.36
C ALA A 13 -17.15 -24.09 -2.85
N VAL A 14 -16.86 -25.14 -2.10
CA VAL A 14 -16.56 -25.06 -0.66
C VAL A 14 -15.25 -24.31 -0.40
N HIS A 15 -14.21 -24.56 -1.18
CA HIS A 15 -12.93 -23.87 -1.08
C HIS A 15 -13.07 -22.37 -1.38
N MET A 16 -13.81 -22.00 -2.43
CA MET A 16 -14.11 -20.59 -2.75
C MET A 16 -14.94 -19.91 -1.66
N GLN A 17 -15.95 -20.59 -1.10
CA GLN A 17 -16.73 -20.07 0.03
C GLN A 17 -15.86 -19.86 1.28
N LEU A 18 -14.95 -20.79 1.58
CA LEU A 18 -14.00 -20.65 2.69
C LEU A 18 -13.02 -19.49 2.45
N ILE A 19 -12.52 -19.33 1.22
CA ILE A 19 -11.66 -18.20 0.82
C ILE A 19 -12.43 -16.88 0.97
N ILE A 20 -13.66 -16.79 0.49
CA ILE A 20 -14.50 -15.59 0.63
C ILE A 20 -14.74 -15.29 2.10
N LYS A 21 -15.10 -16.29 2.92
CA LYS A 21 -15.37 -16.11 4.36
C LYS A 21 -14.14 -15.65 5.12
N THR A 22 -12.97 -16.22 4.82
CA THR A 22 -11.70 -15.82 5.44
C THR A 22 -11.26 -14.42 4.97
N CYS A 23 -11.50 -14.06 3.71
CA CYS A 23 -11.31 -12.70 3.19
C CYS A 23 -12.23 -11.67 3.87
N GLU A 24 -13.50 -11.98 4.07
CA GLU A 24 -14.47 -11.14 4.80
C GLU A 24 -14.04 -10.93 6.25
N LEU A 25 -13.64 -12.01 6.94
CA LEU A 25 -13.15 -11.94 8.32
C LEU A 25 -11.87 -11.11 8.42
N ARG A 26 -10.95 -11.24 7.45
CA ARG A 26 -9.74 -10.43 7.36
C ARG A 26 -10.07 -8.95 7.17
N SER A 27 -11.00 -8.63 6.27
CA SER A 27 -11.47 -7.26 6.02
C SER A 27 -12.13 -6.66 7.27
N LEU A 28 -13.03 -7.42 7.91
CA LEU A 28 -13.69 -7.02 9.15
C LEU A 28 -12.71 -6.83 10.30
N TYR A 29 -11.70 -7.70 10.42
CA TYR A 29 -10.63 -7.57 11.41
C TYR A 29 -9.82 -6.28 11.19
N ILE A 30 -9.42 -5.98 9.95
CA ILE A 30 -8.74 -4.73 9.59
C ILE A 30 -9.62 -3.52 9.90
N HIS A 31 -10.91 -3.58 9.54
CA HIS A 31 -11.89 -2.52 9.84
C HIS A 31 -12.01 -2.28 11.35
N LYS A 32 -12.13 -3.32 12.16
CA LYS A 32 -12.23 -3.22 13.63
C LYS A 32 -10.98 -2.60 14.27
N ARG A 33 -9.79 -2.74 13.68
CA ARG A 33 -8.58 -2.06 14.15
C ARG A 33 -8.65 -0.54 14.03
N VAL A 34 -9.50 0.00 13.15
CA VAL A 34 -9.73 1.45 13.03
C VAL A 34 -10.52 1.98 14.21
N HIS A 35 -11.43 1.19 14.79
CA HIS A 35 -12.19 1.53 15.99
C HIS A 35 -11.42 1.29 17.29
N SER A 36 -10.43 0.39 17.29
CA SER A 36 -9.58 0.17 18.46
C SER A 36 -8.69 1.37 18.75
N GLU A 37 -8.67 1.83 20.00
CA GLU A 37 -7.69 2.82 20.49
C GLU A 37 -6.30 2.23 20.70
N ASN A 38 -6.14 0.91 20.54
CA ASN A 38 -4.87 0.24 20.66
C ASN A 38 -3.90 0.77 19.59
N ARG A 39 -2.89 1.51 20.05
CA ARG A 39 -1.81 2.09 19.24
C ARG A 39 -0.50 1.42 19.64
N PRO A 40 -0.23 0.19 19.16
CA PRO A 40 0.94 -0.56 19.62
C PRO A 40 2.27 0.03 19.11
N TYR A 41 2.25 0.86 18.06
CA TYR A 41 3.46 1.39 17.45
C TYR A 41 3.82 2.77 18.02
N ALA A 42 4.77 2.85 18.95
CA ALA A 42 5.26 4.10 19.53
C ALA A 42 6.33 4.77 18.66
N CYS A 43 6.39 6.10 18.67
CA CYS A 43 7.51 6.86 18.13
C CYS A 43 8.72 6.80 19.08
N SER A 44 9.93 6.77 18.52
CA SER A 44 11.19 6.79 19.27
C SER A 44 11.59 8.19 19.76
N HIS A 45 11.02 9.25 19.19
CA HIS A 45 11.43 10.64 19.45
C HIS A 45 10.37 11.49 20.17
N CYS A 46 9.15 10.97 20.35
CA CYS A 46 8.07 11.68 21.03
C CYS A 46 7.02 10.70 21.57
N PRO A 47 6.11 11.12 22.47
CA PRO A 47 5.12 10.22 23.08
C PRO A 47 3.99 9.76 22.14
N LYS A 48 4.02 10.12 20.84
CA LYS A 48 2.96 9.73 19.89
C LYS A 48 2.97 8.23 19.61
N ARG A 49 1.76 7.65 19.53
CA ARG A 49 1.53 6.24 19.19
C ARG A 49 0.58 6.09 17.99
N PHE A 50 0.81 5.06 17.19
CA PHE A 50 0.14 4.81 15.91
C PHE A 50 -0.51 3.43 15.89
N LYS A 51 -1.57 3.30 15.08
CA LYS A 51 -2.31 2.04 14.86
C LYS A 51 -1.60 1.10 13.88
N SER A 52 -0.64 1.61 13.11
CA SER A 52 0.14 0.83 12.13
C SER A 52 1.63 1.20 12.16
N SER A 53 2.48 0.25 11.79
CA SER A 53 3.93 0.47 11.62
C SER A 53 4.22 1.50 10.52
N PHE A 54 3.46 1.46 9.43
CA PHE A 54 3.53 2.42 8.33
C PHE A 54 3.26 3.85 8.79
N GLY A 55 2.22 4.06 9.61
CA GLY A 55 1.89 5.37 10.16
C GLY A 55 3.00 5.92 11.07
N ARG A 56 3.58 5.06 11.92
CA ARG A 56 4.74 5.43 12.75
C ARG A 56 5.96 5.77 11.89
N ASN A 57 6.32 4.93 10.92
CA ASN A 57 7.50 5.13 10.07
C ASN A 57 7.43 6.45 9.31
N THR A 58 6.26 6.73 8.74
CA THR A 58 6.01 8.02 8.09
C THR A 58 6.17 9.19 9.07
N HIS A 59 5.62 9.06 10.28
CA HIS A 59 5.78 10.11 11.28
C HIS A 59 7.24 10.31 11.68
N GLN A 60 8.08 9.28 11.71
CA GLN A 60 9.51 9.44 11.99
C GLN A 60 10.21 10.34 10.98
N LEU A 61 9.74 10.43 9.73
CA LEU A 61 10.26 11.38 8.74
C LEU A 61 10.11 12.84 9.17
N THR A 62 9.18 13.15 10.09
CA THR A 62 9.02 14.51 10.63
C THR A 62 10.10 14.86 11.65
N HIS A 63 10.72 13.85 12.27
CA HIS A 63 11.83 14.05 13.19
C HIS A 63 13.17 14.10 12.47
N THR A 64 13.33 13.34 11.37
CA THR A 64 14.56 13.31 10.58
C THR A 64 14.64 14.43 9.53
N GLY A 65 13.53 15.10 9.24
CA GLY A 65 13.48 16.11 8.18
C GLY A 65 13.62 15.53 6.77
N ILE A 66 13.57 14.20 6.62
CA ILE A 66 13.67 13.52 5.32
C ILE A 66 12.31 13.65 4.63
N ILE A 67 12.18 14.72 3.86
CA ILE A 67 11.06 14.98 2.95
C ILE A 67 11.50 14.69 1.51
N PHE A 68 10.57 14.24 0.68
CA PHE A 68 10.80 14.03 -0.74
C PHE A 68 10.66 15.38 -1.45
N SER A 69 11.79 16.04 -1.72
CA SER A 69 11.84 17.28 -2.49
C SER A 69 11.69 17.03 -3.98
N CYS A 70 11.04 17.96 -4.67
CA CYS A 70 11.10 18.04 -6.12
C CYS A 70 12.46 18.63 -6.52
N GLN A 71 13.11 18.08 -7.56
CA GLN A 71 14.38 18.62 -8.07
C GLN A 71 14.19 19.82 -9.02
N HIS A 72 12.95 20.11 -9.42
CA HIS A 72 12.61 21.12 -10.42
C HIS A 72 11.80 22.29 -9.85
N CYS A 73 11.48 22.25 -8.55
CA CYS A 73 10.87 23.36 -7.82
C CYS A 73 11.06 23.19 -6.30
N ASP A 74 10.80 24.24 -5.52
CA ASP A 74 11.00 24.25 -4.06
C ASP A 74 9.92 23.50 -3.25
N LYS A 75 9.12 22.65 -3.90
CA LYS A 75 8.07 21.87 -3.23
C LYS A 75 8.62 20.58 -2.66
N SER A 76 8.22 20.28 -1.42
CA SER A 76 8.60 19.05 -0.72
C SER A 76 7.40 18.33 -0.13
N TYR A 77 7.48 17.00 -0.12
CA TYR A 77 6.36 16.13 0.24
C TYR A 77 6.77 15.13 1.32
N ARG A 78 5.83 14.80 2.21
CA ARG A 78 6.06 13.77 3.24
C ARG A 78 6.12 12.36 2.65
N TYR A 79 5.48 12.13 1.50
CA TYR A 79 5.37 10.80 0.88
C TYR A 79 5.80 10.81 -0.58
N LYS A 80 6.52 9.77 -1.01
CA LYS A 80 6.92 9.58 -2.42
C LYS A 80 5.72 9.58 -3.38
N ALA A 81 4.58 9.01 -2.98
CA ALA A 81 3.37 9.03 -3.80
C ALA A 81 2.85 10.45 -4.07
N GLN A 82 2.97 11.36 -3.10
CA GLN A 82 2.58 12.76 -3.29
C GLN A 82 3.55 13.49 -4.23
N LEU A 83 4.86 13.26 -4.09
CA LEU A 83 5.85 13.76 -5.04
C LEU A 83 5.55 13.22 -6.45
N ASN A 84 5.28 11.93 -6.62
CA ASN A 84 4.95 11.35 -7.93
C ASN A 84 3.68 11.96 -8.55
N ILE A 85 2.65 12.27 -7.74
CA ILE A 85 1.46 12.96 -8.22
C ILE A 85 1.81 14.40 -8.64
N HIS A 86 2.63 15.10 -7.87
CA HIS A 86 3.14 16.43 -8.23
C HIS A 86 3.93 16.39 -9.54
N MET A 87 4.88 15.46 -9.67
CA MET A 87 5.70 15.30 -10.88
C MET A 87 4.81 15.04 -12.10
N ARG A 88 3.86 14.11 -12.03
CA ARG A 88 2.94 13.84 -13.15
C ARG A 88 2.06 15.02 -13.54
N LYS A 89 1.72 15.90 -12.59
CA LYS A 89 0.81 17.03 -12.84
C LYS A 89 1.52 18.30 -13.28
N LEU A 90 2.65 18.61 -12.65
CA LEU A 90 3.34 19.90 -12.81
C LEU A 90 4.71 19.78 -13.51
N HIS A 91 5.22 18.56 -13.67
CA HIS A 91 6.44 18.27 -14.46
C HIS A 91 6.22 17.05 -15.38
N PRO A 92 5.13 17.02 -16.18
CA PRO A 92 4.75 15.85 -16.97
C PRO A 92 5.82 15.45 -18.00
N GLU A 93 6.61 16.40 -18.51
CA GLU A 93 7.67 16.13 -19.48
C GLU A 93 8.84 15.34 -18.88
N LEU A 94 9.06 15.43 -17.58
CA LEU A 94 10.16 14.76 -16.87
C LEU A 94 9.82 13.32 -16.44
N VAL A 95 8.57 12.92 -16.58
CA VAL A 95 8.08 11.58 -16.21
C VAL A 95 7.96 10.67 -17.44
N ALA A 96 8.04 11.24 -18.66
CA ALA A 96 7.86 10.53 -19.92
C ALA A 96 9.06 9.68 -20.35
N GLU A 97 10.26 9.94 -19.82
CA GLU A 97 11.48 9.23 -20.20
C GLU A 97 11.67 7.97 -19.34
N ASN A 98 10.91 6.90 -19.60
CA ASN A 98 11.25 5.52 -19.19
C ASN A 98 10.48 4.43 -19.97
N THR A 99 9.86 4.74 -21.12
CA THR A 99 9.28 3.72 -22.01
C THR A 99 9.63 4.01 -23.47
N ASP A 100 10.91 3.95 -23.81
CA ASP A 100 11.31 3.53 -25.16
C ASP A 100 12.56 2.66 -25.04
N GLY A 101 12.32 1.39 -24.69
CA GLY A 101 13.26 0.30 -24.85
C GLY A 101 12.91 -0.47 -26.12
N SER A 102 12.76 0.24 -27.24
CA SER A 102 12.71 -0.34 -28.58
C SER A 102 14.16 -0.65 -28.99
N GLY A 103 14.67 -1.78 -28.51
CA GLY A 103 15.97 -2.34 -28.91
C GLY A 103 15.80 -3.50 -29.89
N GLY A 104 15.44 -3.18 -31.14
CA GLY A 104 15.85 -3.94 -32.33
C GLY A 104 16.51 -2.92 -33.27
N PRO A 105 17.61 -3.23 -33.97
CA PRO A 105 17.72 -4.42 -34.85
C PRO A 105 19.10 -5.15 -34.79
N ASP A 106 19.09 -6.47 -34.98
CA ASP A 106 19.82 -7.25 -36.01
C ASP A 106 19.44 -8.74 -35.87
#